data_AF-A0A1H2WBW3-F1
#
_entry.id   AF-A0A1H2WBW3-F1
#
_cell.length_a   1.000
_cell.length_b   1.000
_cell.length_c   1.000
_cell.angle_alpha   90.00
_cell.angle_beta   90.00
_cell.angle_gamma   90.00
#
_symmetry.space_group_name_H-M   'P 1'
#
loop_
_entity.id
_entity.type
_entity.pdbx_description
1 polymer ?
#
loop_
_entity_poly.entity_id
_entity_poly.type
_entity_poly.pdbx_seq_one_letter_code
_entity_poly.pdbx_strand_id
1 'polypeptide(L)' 'MKIDGNTAIFENKETNENSFYSLEYTVLDLGTKPDTELIEEIKEEFSNVFVLGDANKTGRIRNAMETGFELAYKL' A
#
# COMPACT_ATOMS: atom_id res chain seq x y z
N MET A 1 10.32 13.01 5.17
CA MET A 1 10.06 14.03 4.13
C MET A 1 8.83 14.79 4.54
N LYS A 2 8.89 16.13 4.53
CA LYS A 2 7.73 17.01 4.74
C LYS A 2 7.55 17.86 3.48
N ILE A 3 6.31 18.13 3.10
CA ILE A 3 5.98 19.08 2.03
C ILE A 3 5.34 20.30 2.70
N ASP A 4 5.88 21.49 2.42
CA ASP A 4 5.39 22.78 2.90
C ASP A 4 5.23 23.74 1.72
N GLY A 5 4.00 23.87 1.23
CA GLY A 5 3.72 24.50 -0.06
C GLY A 5 4.50 23.83 -1.20
N ASN A 6 5.33 24.62 -1.90
CA ASN A 6 6.21 24.17 -2.98
C ASN A 6 7.60 23.72 -2.48
N THR A 7 7.81 23.59 -1.17
CA THR A 7 9.10 23.19 -0.61
C THR A 7 9.04 21.77 -0.07
N ALA A 8 9.88 20.89 -0.59
CA ALA A 8 10.14 19.58 -0.01
C ALA A 8 11.32 19.66 0.96
N ILE A 9 11.12 19.15 2.17
CA ILE A 9 12.10 19.14 3.26
C ILE A 9 12.54 17.69 3.48
N PHE A 10 13.84 17.44 3.36
CA PHE A 10 14.47 16.15 3.55
C PHE A 10 15.45 16.20 4.71
N GLU A 11 15.36 15.21 5.58
CA GLU A 11 16.28 15.02 6.70
C GLU A 11 17.32 13.98 6.29
N ASN A 12 18.59 14.33 6.38
CA ASN A 12 19.67 13.35 6.26
C ASN A 12 19.70 12.49 7.54
N LYS A 13 19.52 11.17 7.40
CA LYS A 13 19.46 10.25 8.54
C LYS A 13 20.80 9.96 9.22
N GLU A 14 21.92 10.30 8.59
CA GLU A 14 23.25 10.15 9.17
C GLU A 14 23.65 11.41 9.96
N THR A 15 23.34 12.60 9.45
CA THR A 15 23.74 13.88 10.05
C THR A 15 22.63 14.59 10.84
N ASN A 16 21.37 14.17 10.67
CA ASN A 16 20.16 14.86 11.16
C ASN A 16 19.96 16.28 10.62
N GLU A 17 20.71 16.69 9.60
CA GLU A 17 20.55 17.99 8.97
C GLU A 17 19.41 17.99 7.96
N ASN A 18 18.73 19.14 7.84
CA ASN A 18 17.65 19.32 6.88
C ASN A 18 18.14 20.00 5.60
N SER A 19 17.64 19.53 4.46
CA SER A 19 17.82 20.12 3.15
C SER A 19 16.45 20.50 2.56
N PHE A 20 16.43 21.61 1.82
CA PHE A 20 15.21 22.27 1.36
C PHE A 20 15.26 22.42 -0.15
N TYR A 21 14.23 21.94 -0.84
CA TYR A 21 14.14 22.00 -2.31
C TYR A 21 12.81 22.61 -2.72
N SER A 22 12.87 23.69 -3.51
CA SER A 22 11.69 24.24 -4.14
C SER A 22 11.37 23.46 -5.41
N LEU A 23 10.16 22.91 -5.48
CA LEU A 23 9.69 22.05 -6.57
C LEU A 23 8.31 22.54 -7.02
N GLU A 24 8.10 22.58 -8.34
CA GLU A 24 6.79 22.90 -8.91
C GLU A 24 5.82 21.71 -8.80
N TYR A 25 6.36 20.49 -8.88
CA TYR A 25 5.60 19.24 -8.78
C TYR A 25 6.34 18.24 -7.90
N THR A 26 5.57 17.44 -7.16
CA THR A 26 6.08 16.33 -6.35
C THR A 26 5.22 15.10 -6.63
N VAL A 27 5.87 13.99 -6.99
CA VAL A 27 5.22 12.68 -7.14
C VAL A 27 5.62 11.83 -5.94
N LEU A 28 4.62 11.29 -5.23
CA LEU A 28 4.83 10.43 -4.07
C LEU A 28 4.60 8.98 -4.46
N ASP A 29 5.67 8.18 -4.39
CA ASP A 29 5.63 6.73 -4.48
C ASP A 29 6.07 6.16 -3.12
N LEU A 30 5.10 5.90 -2.24
CA LEU A 30 5.32 5.53 -0.83
C LEU A 30 4.84 4.09 -0.53
N GLY A 31 4.56 3.32 -1.57
CA GLY A 31 3.93 2.00 -1.46
C GLY A 31 2.40 2.06 -1.40
N THR A 32 1.81 0.94 -1.04
CA THR A 32 0.35 0.72 -1.05
C THR A 32 -0.14 0.19 0.29
N LYS A 33 -1.44 0.33 0.54
CA LYS A 33 -2.14 -0.29 1.67
C LYS A 33 -3.29 -1.14 1.14
N PRO A 34 -3.66 -2.26 1.81
CA PRO A 34 -4.86 -3.02 1.45
C PRO A 34 -6.11 -2.15 1.54
N ASP A 35 -7.03 -2.35 0.60
CA ASP A 35 -8.38 -1.80 0.65
C ASP A 35 -9.32 -2.83 1.27
N THR A 36 -9.85 -2.51 2.44
CA THR A 36 -10.64 -3.42 3.26
C THR A 36 -12.07 -2.95 3.50
N GLU A 37 -12.50 -1.86 2.87
CA GLU A 37 -13.80 -1.23 3.16
C GLU A 37 -14.96 -2.20 2.89
N LEU A 38 -14.97 -2.83 1.71
CA LEU A 38 -16.02 -3.77 1.31
C LEU A 38 -15.89 -5.17 1.95
N ILE A 39 -14.72 -5.51 2.51
CA ILE A 39 -14.43 -6.86 2.99
C ILE A 39 -15.32 -7.21 4.18
N GLU A 40 -15.48 -6.28 5.12
CA GLU A 40 -16.21 -6.54 6.36
C GLU A 40 -17.71 -6.67 6.09
N GLU A 41 -18.28 -5.82 5.21
CA GLU A 41 -19.69 -5.93 4.78
C GLU A 41 -20.00 -7.30 4.16
N ILE A 42 -19.11 -7.83 3.32
CA ILE A 42 -19.32 -9.14 2.68
C ILE A 42 -19.20 -10.29 3.69
N LYS A 43 -18.30 -10.19 4.67
CA LYS A 43 -18.14 -11.21 5.72
C LYS A 43 -19.34 -11.31 6.66
N GLU A 44 -20.09 -10.23 6.84
CA GLU A 44 -21.31 -10.24 7.66
C GLU A 44 -22.44 -11.03 6.99
N GLU A 45 -22.52 -10.99 5.66
CA GLU A 45 -23.62 -11.60 4.88
C GLU A 45 -23.31 -13.04 4.41
N PHE A 46 -22.04 -13.42 4.28
CA PHE A 46 -21.63 -14.71 3.71
C PHE A 46 -20.68 -15.46 4.62
N SER A 47 -20.89 -16.78 4.74
CA SER A 47 -20.06 -17.65 5.59
C SER A 47 -18.74 -18.07 4.95
N ASN A 48 -18.64 -18.04 3.62
CA ASN A 48 -17.46 -18.48 2.86
C ASN A 48 -16.87 -17.31 2.07
N VAL A 49 -16.12 -16.46 2.76
CA VAL A 49 -15.46 -15.29 2.17
C VAL A 49 -13.95 -15.44 2.29
N PHE A 50 -13.26 -15.32 1.17
CA PHE A 50 -11.80 -15.38 1.11
C PHE A 50 -11.24 -14.12 0.47
N VAL A 51 -10.29 -13.48 1.15
CA VAL A 51 -9.61 -12.28 0.65
C VAL A 51 -8.29 -12.71 -0.01
N LEU A 52 -8.09 -12.28 -1.25
CA LEU A 52 -6.96 -12.66 -2.09
C LEU A 52 -6.14 -11.46 -2.54
N GLY A 53 -4.88 -11.72 -2.92
CA GLY A 53 -3.98 -10.72 -3.48
C GLY A 53 -3.80 -9.48 -2.62
N ASP A 54 -3.69 -8.33 -3.28
CA ASP A 54 -3.32 -7.06 -2.63
C ASP A 54 -4.38 -6.54 -1.64
N ALA A 55 -5.65 -6.95 -1.79
CA ALA A 55 -6.72 -6.66 -0.84
C ALA A 55 -6.51 -7.38 0.50
N ASN A 56 -5.79 -8.50 0.51
CA ASN A 56 -5.36 -9.19 1.74
C ASN A 56 -3.99 -8.68 2.21
N LYS A 57 -3.03 -8.68 1.29
CA LYS A 57 -1.66 -8.23 1.56
C LYS A 57 -1.02 -7.72 0.28
N THR A 58 -0.75 -6.42 0.25
CA THR A 58 -0.04 -5.76 -0.84
C THR A 58 1.31 -6.41 -1.10
N GLY A 59 1.61 -6.68 -2.35
CA GLY A 59 2.86 -7.33 -2.74
C GLY A 59 3.18 -7.17 -4.23
N ARG A 60 3.92 -8.14 -4.76
CA ARG A 60 4.19 -8.21 -6.20
C ARG A 60 3.01 -8.89 -6.88
N ILE A 61 2.85 -8.68 -8.18
CA ILE A 61 1.83 -9.34 -9.03
C ILE A 61 1.84 -10.87 -8.83
N ARG A 62 3.02 -11.48 -8.69
CA ARG A 62 3.16 -12.92 -8.39
C ARG A 62 2.39 -13.32 -7.14
N ASN A 63 2.41 -12.52 -6.07
CA ASN A 63 1.73 -12.85 -4.82
C ASN A 63 0.20 -12.90 -5.00
N ALA A 64 -0.37 -12.02 -5.81
CA ALA A 64 -1.79 -12.07 -6.16
C ALA A 64 -2.14 -13.34 -6.95
N MET A 65 -1.30 -13.72 -7.91
CA MET A 65 -1.48 -14.95 -8.68
C MET A 65 -1.36 -16.21 -7.82
N GLU A 66 -0.33 -16.28 -6.97
CA GLU A 66 -0.02 -17.40 -6.09
C GLU A 66 -1.12 -17.64 -5.05
N THR A 67 -1.58 -16.57 -4.38
CA THR A 67 -2.66 -16.68 -3.38
C THR A 67 -3.97 -17.16 -3.99
N GLY A 68 -4.33 -16.68 -5.19
CA GLY A 68 -5.52 -17.15 -5.90
C GLY A 68 -5.43 -18.62 -6.31
N PHE A 69 -4.29 -19.03 -6.87
CA PHE A 69 -4.06 -20.42 -7.26
C PHE A 69 -4.10 -21.38 -6.07
N GLU A 70 -3.37 -21.04 -4.99
CA GLU A 70 -3.31 -21.90 -3.81
C GLU A 70 -4.66 -22.08 -3.14
N LEU A 71 -5.45 -21.01 -3.04
CA LEU A 71 -6.79 -21.12 -2.45
C LEU A 71 -7.68 -22.01 -3.31
N ALA A 72 -7.70 -21.78 -4.63
CA ALA A 72 -8.52 -22.57 -5.55
C ALA A 72 -8.15 -24.06 -5.53
N TYR A 73 -6.88 -24.40 -5.31
CA TYR A 73 -6.42 -25.78 -5.19
C TYR A 73 -6.80 -26.46 -3.87
N LYS A 74 -7.04 -25.68 -2.81
CA LYS A 74 -7.38 -26.16 -1.46
C LYS A 74 -8.89 -26.25 -1.20
N LEU A 75 -9.70 -25.63 -2.05
CA LEU A 75 -11.17 -25.71 -2.05
C LEU A 75 -11.65 -27.00 -2.71
#